data_AF-A0A7S2UZK2-F1
#
_entry.id   AF-A0A7S2UZK2-F1
#
_cell.length_a   1.000
_cell.length_b   1.000
_cell.length_c   1.000
_cell.angle_alpha   90.00
_cell.angle_beta   90.00
_cell.angle_gamma   90.00
#
_symmetry.space_group_name_H-M   'P 1'
#
loop_
_entity.id
_entity.type
_entity.pdbx_description
1 polymer ?
#
loop_
_entity_poly.entity_id
_entity_poly.type
_entity_poly.pdbx_seq_one_letter_code
_entity_poly.pdbx_strand_id
1 'polypeptide(L)'
;NNNMLPIMDVFMNNIALFELFSYQDGTRAGSYNNGDLACGCGHLSLLRRARREQHSVRGQSMSLMVFNGWAMARAASAGRIDVLEWLDGVNTDFNLCVSPQGAVNAAACHGHVQVLTWLHRWALRKARGPKRFPTRRSLRVARSVGAGARYASGDWRAHLPCSTSGAMAGAAEEGHLDVVEWLHSHQLGACNSSAMDGAARNGHLRVVEFLHEHRHEGCTVAAMDGAAAGGHLGVVQWLHHHRREGCTTVAMDMAAARGDLPMLEWLKQHRHEGCSAYAMLYARRAGEMNTLEWLVRNFGGHLSRGFPYPLVVHQR
;
A
#
# COMPACT_ATOMS: atom_id res chain seq x y z
N ASN A 1 -10.86 3.19 -14.88
CA ASN A 1 -10.81 2.71 -16.28
C ASN A 1 -9.96 1.46 -16.39
N ASN A 2 -10.55 0.28 -16.22
CA ASN A 2 -9.78 -0.97 -16.10
C ASN A 2 -9.33 -1.54 -17.46
N ASN A 3 -9.80 -0.95 -18.56
CA ASN A 3 -9.55 -1.43 -19.93
C ASN A 3 -8.16 -1.07 -20.49
N MET A 4 -7.29 -0.38 -19.74
CA MET A 4 -5.90 -0.17 -20.17
C MET A 4 -5.00 -1.39 -19.96
N LEU A 5 -5.35 -2.33 -19.06
CA LEU A 5 -4.51 -3.51 -18.79
C LEU A 5 -4.26 -4.38 -20.04
N PRO A 6 -5.25 -4.81 -20.84
CA PRO A 6 -5.00 -5.64 -22.02
C PRO A 6 -4.22 -4.91 -23.12
N ILE A 7 -4.44 -3.59 -23.26
CA ILE A 7 -3.72 -2.76 -24.24
C ILE A 7 -2.26 -2.61 -23.81
N MET A 8 -2.01 -2.37 -22.52
CA MET A 8 -0.67 -2.36 -21.95
C MET A 8 0.01 -3.72 -22.06
N ASP A 9 -0.68 -4.84 -21.86
CA ASP A 9 -0.08 -6.16 -22.07
C ASP A 9 0.34 -6.39 -23.52
N VAL A 10 -0.48 -6.00 -24.51
CA VAL A 10 -0.11 -6.11 -25.94
C VAL A 10 1.05 -5.16 -26.29
N PHE A 11 1.07 -3.94 -25.75
CA PHE A 11 2.14 -2.97 -25.97
C PHE A 11 3.46 -3.41 -25.30
N MET A 12 3.38 -3.92 -24.07
CA MET A 12 4.51 -4.45 -23.30
C MET A 12 5.05 -5.76 -23.86
N ASN A 13 4.21 -6.65 -24.43
CA ASN A 13 4.72 -7.82 -25.17
C ASN A 13 5.63 -7.39 -26.32
N ASN A 14 5.28 -6.32 -27.04
CA ASN A 14 6.12 -5.79 -28.11
C ASN A 14 7.37 -5.06 -27.58
N ILE A 15 7.24 -4.18 -26.58
CA ILE A 15 8.39 -3.44 -26.02
C ILE A 15 9.38 -4.38 -25.31
N ALA A 16 8.91 -5.37 -24.55
CA ALA A 16 9.76 -6.37 -23.91
C ALA A 16 10.44 -7.32 -24.92
N LEU A 17 9.88 -7.48 -26.13
CA LEU A 17 10.55 -8.15 -27.25
C LEU A 17 11.56 -7.26 -27.98
N PHE A 18 11.37 -5.94 -27.97
CA PHE A 18 12.24 -4.99 -28.68
C PHE A 18 13.47 -4.57 -27.83
N GLU A 19 13.25 -4.16 -26.58
CA GLU A 19 14.27 -3.53 -25.73
C GLU A 19 15.16 -4.52 -24.95
N LEU A 20 14.77 -5.80 -24.84
CA LEU A 20 15.69 -6.85 -24.35
C LEU A 20 16.79 -7.19 -25.37
N PHE A 21 16.61 -6.82 -26.65
CA PHE A 21 17.50 -7.16 -27.76
C PHE A 21 18.26 -5.95 -28.34
N SER A 22 17.78 -4.73 -28.16
CA SER A 22 18.41 -3.50 -28.70
C SER A 22 19.76 -3.11 -28.07
N TYR A 23 20.28 -3.88 -27.11
CA TYR A 23 21.56 -3.60 -26.42
C TYR A 23 22.81 -3.84 -27.28
N GLN A 24 22.69 -3.95 -28.61
CA GLN A 24 23.84 -4.02 -29.52
C GLN A 24 24.47 -2.64 -29.80
N ASP A 25 23.66 -1.57 -29.85
CA ASP A 25 24.10 -0.26 -30.39
C ASP A 25 24.51 0.79 -29.34
N GLY A 26 24.64 0.40 -28.07
CA GLY A 26 25.32 1.19 -27.02
C GLY A 26 24.68 2.53 -26.61
N THR A 27 23.54 2.91 -27.18
CA THR A 27 22.83 4.17 -26.86
C THR A 27 22.01 4.04 -25.57
N ARG A 28 21.97 5.12 -24.76
CA ARG A 28 21.24 5.16 -23.49
C ARG A 28 19.75 5.42 -23.70
N ALA A 29 18.98 4.38 -24.00
CA ALA A 29 17.53 4.39 -23.82
C ALA A 29 17.16 4.52 -22.33
N GLY A 30 16.00 5.11 -22.02
CA GLY A 30 15.71 5.64 -20.69
C GLY A 30 14.93 4.72 -19.74
N SER A 31 15.57 4.29 -18.65
CA SER A 31 14.98 4.08 -17.31
C SER A 31 13.81 3.09 -17.10
N TYR A 32 13.23 2.48 -18.14
CA TYR A 32 12.14 1.51 -18.02
C TYR A 32 12.68 0.09 -17.81
N ASN A 33 12.47 -0.42 -16.59
CA ASN A 33 13.14 -1.62 -16.09
C ASN A 33 12.35 -2.86 -16.49
N ASN A 34 12.48 -3.25 -17.76
CA ASN A 34 11.64 -4.27 -18.40
C ASN A 34 11.75 -5.66 -17.74
N GLY A 35 12.85 -5.96 -17.03
CA GLY A 35 12.94 -7.15 -16.17
C GLY A 35 12.05 -7.08 -14.93
N ASP A 36 12.05 -5.96 -14.21
CA ASP A 36 11.17 -5.76 -13.04
C ASP A 36 9.68 -5.73 -13.46
N LEU A 37 9.37 -5.41 -14.72
CA LEU A 37 8.03 -5.51 -15.31
C LEU A 37 7.71 -6.98 -15.66
N ALA A 38 8.57 -7.68 -16.39
CA ALA A 38 8.39 -9.09 -16.76
C ALA A 38 8.19 -10.02 -15.55
N CYS A 39 8.83 -9.71 -14.41
CA CYS A 39 8.62 -10.41 -13.14
C CYS A 39 7.22 -10.21 -12.53
N GLY A 40 6.58 -9.05 -12.74
CA GLY A 40 5.19 -8.82 -12.33
C GLY A 40 4.20 -9.48 -13.28
N CYS A 41 4.37 -9.29 -14.59
CA CYS A 41 3.51 -9.88 -15.61
C CYS A 41 3.51 -11.43 -15.56
N GLY A 42 4.62 -12.04 -15.15
CA GLY A 42 4.78 -13.50 -15.07
C GLY A 42 5.41 -14.12 -16.34
N HIS A 43 6.16 -13.35 -17.12
CA HIS A 43 6.77 -13.82 -18.37
C HIS A 43 8.03 -14.69 -18.14
N LEU A 44 7.86 -15.79 -17.42
CA LEU A 44 8.90 -16.75 -17.06
C LEU A 44 9.65 -17.33 -18.27
N SER A 45 9.00 -17.40 -19.44
CA SER A 45 9.63 -17.77 -20.72
C SER A 45 10.65 -16.73 -21.19
N LEU A 46 10.30 -15.44 -21.18
CA LEU A 46 11.20 -14.33 -21.52
C LEU A 46 12.35 -14.22 -20.51
N LEU A 47 12.06 -14.33 -19.21
CA LEU A 47 13.06 -14.32 -18.14
C LEU A 47 14.07 -15.47 -18.28
N ARG A 48 13.61 -16.69 -18.60
CA ARG A 48 14.47 -17.85 -18.91
C ARG A 48 15.29 -17.65 -20.20
N ARG A 49 14.71 -17.02 -21.22
CA ARG A 49 15.37 -16.73 -22.50
C ARG A 49 16.51 -15.71 -22.33
N ALA A 50 16.22 -14.56 -21.73
CA ALA A 50 17.20 -13.51 -21.43
C ALA A 50 18.41 -14.04 -20.64
N ARG A 51 18.19 -14.94 -19.68
CA ARG A 51 19.28 -15.61 -18.94
C ARG A 51 20.17 -16.46 -19.84
N ARG A 52 19.60 -17.24 -20.77
CA ARG A 52 20.39 -18.08 -21.70
C ARG A 52 21.27 -17.22 -22.61
N GLU A 53 20.68 -16.14 -23.15
CA GLU A 53 21.37 -15.23 -24.07
C GLU A 53 22.48 -14.44 -23.36
N GLN A 54 22.28 -13.98 -22.12
CA GLN A 54 23.35 -13.37 -21.32
C GLN A 54 24.54 -14.31 -21.04
N HIS A 55 24.31 -15.61 -20.80
CA HIS A 55 25.41 -16.56 -20.61
C HIS A 55 26.30 -16.72 -21.86
N SER A 56 25.79 -16.44 -23.06
CA SER A 56 26.59 -16.41 -24.30
C SER A 56 27.50 -15.17 -24.40
N VAL A 57 27.19 -14.08 -23.69
CA VAL A 57 27.90 -12.79 -23.81
C VAL A 57 28.84 -12.59 -22.62
N ARG A 58 30.07 -13.10 -22.76
CA ARG A 58 31.23 -12.82 -21.87
C ARG A 58 31.05 -13.18 -20.38
N GLY A 59 30.38 -14.29 -20.06
CA GLY A 59 30.50 -14.95 -18.75
C GLY A 59 30.09 -14.12 -17.51
N GLN A 60 29.28 -13.08 -17.69
CA GLN A 60 28.81 -12.26 -16.57
C GLN A 60 27.60 -12.93 -15.90
N SER A 61 27.64 -13.04 -14.57
CA SER A 61 26.45 -13.40 -13.79
C SER A 61 25.35 -12.36 -14.02
N MET A 62 24.10 -12.83 -14.18
CA MET A 62 22.87 -12.08 -14.48
C MET A 62 22.96 -10.62 -14.04
N SER A 63 23.25 -9.72 -14.98
CA SER A 63 23.65 -8.37 -14.60
C SER A 63 22.45 -7.53 -14.16
N LEU A 64 22.64 -6.81 -13.05
CA LEU A 64 21.74 -5.80 -12.48
C LEU A 64 21.18 -4.77 -13.47
N MET A 65 21.74 -4.65 -14.67
CA MET A 65 21.22 -3.79 -15.74
C MET A 65 19.79 -4.16 -16.19
N VAL A 66 19.29 -5.36 -15.86
CA VAL A 66 17.92 -5.81 -16.19
C VAL A 66 16.91 -5.56 -15.06
N PHE A 67 17.39 -5.39 -13.81
CA PHE A 67 16.54 -5.27 -12.62
C PHE A 67 17.07 -4.16 -11.69
N ASN A 68 16.29 -3.10 -11.46
CA ASN A 68 16.58 -2.08 -10.45
C ASN A 68 16.21 -2.56 -9.02
N GLY A 69 16.24 -3.88 -8.81
CA GLY A 69 16.05 -4.55 -7.54
C GLY A 69 14.59 -4.73 -7.10
N TRP A 70 13.60 -4.24 -7.85
CA TRP A 70 12.18 -4.37 -7.47
C TRP A 70 11.51 -5.67 -7.94
N ALA A 71 12.19 -6.48 -8.75
CA ALA A 71 11.73 -7.77 -9.28
C ALA A 71 10.99 -8.66 -8.25
N MET A 72 11.55 -8.84 -7.05
CA MET A 72 10.94 -9.66 -6.00
C MET A 72 9.64 -9.03 -5.45
N ALA A 73 9.60 -7.71 -5.30
CA ALA A 73 8.41 -6.99 -4.87
C ALA A 73 7.33 -6.96 -5.97
N ARG A 74 7.72 -6.83 -7.24
CA ARG A 74 6.84 -6.88 -8.42
C ARG A 74 6.19 -8.25 -8.62
N ALA A 75 6.97 -9.32 -8.49
CA ALA A 75 6.45 -10.68 -8.48
C ALA A 75 5.51 -10.91 -7.29
N ALA A 76 5.85 -10.36 -6.12
CA ALA A 76 5.04 -10.48 -4.90
C ALA A 76 3.70 -9.73 -4.96
N SER A 77 3.64 -8.50 -5.49
CA SER A 77 2.39 -7.76 -5.74
C SER A 77 1.47 -8.43 -6.77
N ALA A 78 2.03 -9.27 -7.63
CA ALA A 78 1.31 -9.96 -8.70
C ALA A 78 1.05 -11.46 -8.42
N GLY A 79 1.30 -11.94 -7.19
CA GLY A 79 1.04 -13.33 -6.79
C GLY A 79 1.97 -14.37 -7.44
N ARG A 80 3.05 -13.96 -8.12
CA ARG A 80 3.88 -14.81 -9.01
C ARG A 80 4.90 -15.67 -8.24
N ILE A 81 4.41 -16.70 -7.55
CA ILE A 81 5.26 -17.66 -6.81
C ILE A 81 6.22 -18.39 -7.76
N ASP A 82 5.81 -18.69 -8.99
CA ASP A 82 6.63 -19.31 -10.04
C ASP A 82 7.85 -18.44 -10.42
N VAL A 83 7.67 -17.11 -10.49
CA VAL A 83 8.76 -16.15 -10.69
C VAL A 83 9.64 -16.04 -9.46
N LEU A 84 9.07 -16.05 -8.24
CA LEU A 84 9.84 -16.02 -6.99
C LEU A 84 10.73 -17.26 -6.81
N GLU A 85 10.23 -18.44 -7.17
CA GLU A 85 10.99 -19.70 -7.18
C GLU A 85 12.07 -19.72 -8.26
N TRP A 86 11.76 -19.21 -9.45
CA TRP A 86 12.76 -19.03 -10.50
C TRP A 86 13.87 -18.07 -10.05
N LEU A 87 13.53 -16.93 -9.45
CA LEU A 87 14.52 -15.99 -8.90
C LEU A 87 15.41 -16.66 -7.83
N ASP A 88 14.84 -17.47 -6.92
CA ASP A 88 15.62 -18.19 -5.90
C ASP A 88 16.58 -19.23 -6.50
N GLY A 89 16.14 -19.95 -7.54
CA GLY A 89 16.95 -20.92 -8.27
C GLY A 89 17.94 -20.31 -9.27
N VAL A 90 17.79 -19.03 -9.63
CA VAL A 90 18.70 -18.34 -10.57
C VAL A 90 19.98 -17.88 -9.91
N ASN A 91 19.90 -17.38 -8.66
CA ASN A 91 20.88 -16.40 -8.19
C ASN A 91 21.56 -16.77 -6.85
N THR A 92 22.88 -16.99 -6.89
CA THR A 92 23.70 -17.14 -5.67
C THR A 92 23.88 -15.84 -4.90
N ASP A 93 23.81 -14.71 -5.61
CA ASP A 93 23.80 -13.32 -5.14
C ASP A 93 22.36 -12.75 -5.17
N PHE A 94 21.32 -13.56 -4.94
CA PHE A 94 19.90 -13.15 -4.89
C PHE A 94 19.67 -11.83 -4.12
N ASN A 95 20.34 -11.80 -2.98
CA ASN A 95 20.86 -10.70 -2.18
C ASN A 95 21.01 -9.30 -2.88
N LEU A 96 21.26 -9.24 -4.19
CA LEU A 96 21.39 -8.00 -4.96
C LEU A 96 20.07 -7.29 -5.32
N CYS A 97 18.93 -7.99 -5.26
CA CYS A 97 17.62 -7.36 -5.40
C CYS A 97 17.13 -6.81 -4.04
N VAL A 98 16.31 -5.77 -4.06
CA VAL A 98 15.98 -4.96 -2.88
C VAL A 98 15.23 -5.80 -1.84
N SER A 99 15.53 -5.50 -0.56
CA SER A 99 15.04 -6.13 0.67
C SER A 99 13.74 -6.94 0.54
N PRO A 100 13.69 -8.20 1.05
CA PRO A 100 12.47 -8.98 1.20
C PRO A 100 11.32 -8.26 1.95
N GLN A 101 11.61 -7.18 2.68
CA GLN A 101 10.59 -6.29 3.23
C GLN A 101 9.71 -5.65 2.15
N GLY A 102 10.29 -5.22 1.03
CA GLY A 102 9.51 -4.70 -0.10
C GLY A 102 8.57 -5.76 -0.67
N ALA A 103 9.00 -7.03 -0.70
CA ALA A 103 8.18 -8.15 -1.15
C ALA A 103 7.07 -8.53 -0.16
N VAL A 104 7.34 -8.50 1.15
CA VAL A 104 6.31 -8.73 2.18
C VAL A 104 5.26 -7.62 2.17
N ASN A 105 5.67 -6.34 2.15
CA ASN A 105 4.73 -5.22 2.06
C ASN A 105 3.91 -5.30 0.75
N ALA A 106 4.56 -5.57 -0.39
CA ALA A 106 3.88 -5.69 -1.68
C ALA A 106 2.87 -6.85 -1.72
N ALA A 107 3.22 -8.02 -1.19
CA ALA A 107 2.27 -9.14 -1.08
C ALA A 107 1.10 -8.81 -0.14
N ALA A 108 1.37 -8.09 0.96
CA ALA A 108 0.36 -7.73 1.95
C ALA A 108 -0.68 -6.73 1.43
N CYS A 109 -0.24 -5.65 0.74
CA CYS A 109 -1.13 -4.69 0.08
C CYS A 109 -1.95 -5.27 -1.10
N HIS A 110 -1.67 -6.51 -1.54
CA HIS A 110 -2.33 -7.12 -2.71
C HIS A 110 -2.99 -8.48 -2.37
N GLY A 111 -3.21 -8.80 -1.09
CA GLY A 111 -3.96 -9.99 -0.67
C GLY A 111 -3.23 -11.34 -0.82
N HIS A 112 -1.92 -11.35 -1.09
CA HIS A 112 -1.21 -12.58 -1.50
C HIS A 112 -0.71 -13.42 -0.31
N VAL A 113 -1.62 -13.98 0.49
CA VAL A 113 -1.32 -14.88 1.62
C VAL A 113 -0.40 -16.05 1.25
N GLN A 114 -0.57 -16.60 0.04
CA GLN A 114 0.29 -17.68 -0.47
C GLN A 114 1.74 -17.21 -0.70
N VAL A 115 1.93 -15.99 -1.21
CA VAL A 115 3.26 -15.37 -1.36
C VAL A 115 3.86 -15.07 0.02
N LEU A 116 3.08 -14.54 0.98
CA LEU A 116 3.56 -14.32 2.34
C LEU A 116 4.02 -15.62 3.02
N THR A 117 3.25 -16.69 2.86
CA THR A 117 3.61 -18.05 3.30
C THR A 117 4.89 -18.55 2.63
N TRP A 118 5.05 -18.32 1.32
CA TRP A 118 6.27 -18.65 0.59
C TRP A 118 7.48 -17.84 1.08
N LEU A 119 7.33 -16.52 1.25
CA LEU A 119 8.38 -15.61 1.73
C LEU A 119 8.85 -15.98 3.14
N HIS A 120 7.94 -16.33 4.04
CA HIS A 120 8.26 -16.78 5.40
C HIS A 120 9.04 -18.12 5.37
N ARG A 121 8.55 -19.13 4.62
CA ARG A 121 9.25 -20.42 4.44
C ARG A 121 10.62 -20.23 3.78
N TRP A 122 10.71 -19.36 2.77
CA TRP A 122 11.95 -18.99 2.09
C TRP A 122 12.97 -18.40 3.08
N ALA A 123 12.58 -17.43 3.89
CA ALA A 123 13.47 -16.82 4.88
C ALA A 123 13.94 -17.83 5.94
N LEU A 124 13.04 -18.66 6.46
CA LEU A 124 13.38 -19.75 7.39
C LEU A 124 14.41 -20.74 6.79
N ARG A 125 14.33 -21.07 5.50
CA ARG A 125 15.36 -21.88 4.82
C ARG A 125 16.71 -21.15 4.76
N LYS A 126 16.74 -19.83 4.50
CA LYS A 126 18.00 -19.10 4.26
C LYS A 126 18.93 -19.05 5.49
N ALA A 127 18.42 -18.95 6.72
CA ALA A 127 19.23 -18.79 8.03
C ALA A 127 19.55 -20.32 8.37
N ARG A 128 18.67 -21.30 8.09
CA ARG A 128 19.08 -22.72 8.21
C ARG A 128 20.23 -23.11 7.26
N GLY A 129 20.54 -22.29 6.25
CA GLY A 129 21.73 -22.41 5.41
C GLY A 129 22.98 -21.69 5.95
N PRO A 130 24.17 -21.93 5.37
CA PRO A 130 25.41 -21.30 5.79
C PRO A 130 25.39 -19.77 5.54
N LYS A 131 25.94 -18.99 6.48
CA LYS A 131 26.07 -17.53 6.36
C LYS A 131 26.93 -17.14 5.15
N ARG A 132 26.28 -16.79 4.04
CA ARG A 132 26.94 -16.21 2.86
C ARG A 132 27.19 -14.72 3.09
N PHE A 133 28.45 -14.35 3.35
CA PHE A 133 28.84 -12.95 3.39
C PHE A 133 28.64 -12.29 2.01
N PRO A 134 28.04 -11.09 1.94
CA PRO A 134 27.79 -10.43 0.67
C PRO A 134 29.08 -9.92 0.02
N THR A 135 29.21 -10.07 -1.31
CA THR A 135 30.41 -9.63 -2.03
C THR A 135 30.55 -8.09 -2.02
N ARG A 136 31.76 -7.59 -2.31
CA ARG A 136 32.01 -6.14 -2.47
C ARG A 136 31.13 -5.48 -3.55
N ARG A 137 30.78 -6.20 -4.62
CA ARG A 137 29.84 -5.71 -5.65
C ARG A 137 28.43 -5.61 -5.06
N SER A 138 28.02 -6.63 -4.31
CA SER A 138 26.68 -6.75 -3.74
C SER A 138 26.44 -5.72 -2.63
N LEU A 139 27.42 -5.46 -1.76
CA LEU A 139 27.38 -4.39 -0.75
C LEU A 139 27.27 -2.98 -1.34
N ARG A 140 27.89 -2.72 -2.50
CA ARG A 140 27.84 -1.41 -3.17
C ARG A 140 26.42 -1.08 -3.63
N VAL A 141 25.74 -2.03 -4.24
CA VAL A 141 24.36 -1.87 -4.75
C VAL A 141 23.37 -1.82 -3.59
N ALA A 142 23.52 -2.69 -2.59
CA ALA A 142 22.70 -2.63 -1.39
C ALA A 142 22.77 -1.26 -0.69
N ARG A 143 23.93 -0.57 -0.74
CA ARG A 143 24.06 0.82 -0.28
C ARG A 143 23.34 1.82 -1.19
N SER A 144 23.43 1.73 -2.51
CA SER A 144 22.73 2.66 -3.42
C SER A 144 21.20 2.53 -3.39
N VAL A 145 20.66 1.43 -2.85
CA VAL A 145 19.20 1.25 -2.61
C VAL A 145 18.81 1.31 -1.13
N GLY A 146 19.67 1.84 -0.25
CA GLY A 146 19.38 2.03 1.18
C GLY A 146 19.27 0.75 2.04
N ALA A 147 19.47 -0.43 1.46
CA ALA A 147 19.39 -1.72 2.17
C ALA A 147 20.70 -2.11 2.91
N GLY A 148 21.82 -1.45 2.60
CA GLY A 148 23.18 -1.93 2.87
C GLY A 148 23.55 -2.31 4.31
N ALA A 149 22.87 -1.78 5.32
CA ALA A 149 23.09 -2.16 6.73
C ALA A 149 22.40 -3.49 7.10
N ARG A 150 21.09 -3.59 6.83
CA ARG A 150 20.26 -4.81 7.01
C ARG A 150 20.79 -5.99 6.19
N TYR A 151 21.56 -5.66 5.15
CA TYR A 151 22.15 -6.58 4.21
C TYR A 151 23.49 -7.18 4.67
N ALA A 152 24.28 -6.43 5.43
CA ALA A 152 25.62 -6.84 5.86
C ALA A 152 25.62 -7.83 7.03
N SER A 153 24.55 -7.86 7.85
CA SER A 153 24.39 -8.77 9.00
C SER A 153 24.26 -10.24 8.60
N GLY A 154 23.70 -10.51 7.41
CA GLY A 154 23.39 -11.86 6.95
C GLY A 154 22.37 -12.58 7.84
N ASP A 155 21.49 -11.86 8.54
CA ASP A 155 20.53 -12.40 9.50
C ASP A 155 19.06 -12.24 9.04
N TRP A 156 18.58 -13.26 8.34
CA TRP A 156 17.21 -13.51 7.85
C TRP A 156 16.24 -13.99 8.95
N ARG A 157 16.61 -13.91 10.23
CA ARG A 157 15.70 -14.01 11.39
C ARG A 157 15.53 -12.65 12.06
N ALA A 158 16.63 -11.96 12.38
CA ALA A 158 16.59 -10.58 12.88
C ALA A 158 16.05 -9.58 11.82
N HIS A 159 16.07 -9.97 10.54
CA HIS A 159 15.48 -9.23 9.43
C HIS A 159 14.50 -10.10 8.61
N LEU A 160 13.90 -11.12 9.22
CA LEU A 160 12.67 -11.71 8.69
C LEU A 160 11.62 -10.56 8.64
N PRO A 161 10.88 -10.31 7.53
CA PRO A 161 10.32 -8.98 7.29
C PRO A 161 8.97 -8.73 8.00
N CYS A 162 8.86 -9.23 9.21
CA CYS A 162 7.66 -9.46 9.99
C CYS A 162 7.51 -8.49 11.17
N SER A 163 8.06 -7.29 11.05
CA SER A 163 8.02 -6.25 12.08
C SER A 163 7.82 -4.84 11.49
N THR A 164 7.33 -4.75 10.25
CA THR A 164 6.81 -3.48 9.72
C THR A 164 5.33 -3.35 9.98
N SER A 165 4.97 -2.31 10.74
CA SER A 165 3.63 -1.73 10.73
C SER A 165 3.12 -1.50 9.30
N GLY A 166 3.98 -1.10 8.36
CA GLY A 166 3.60 -0.94 6.95
C GLY A 166 3.08 -2.20 6.22
N ALA A 167 3.35 -3.42 6.70
CA ALA A 167 2.76 -4.62 6.12
C ALA A 167 1.35 -4.89 6.69
N MET A 168 1.18 -4.76 8.01
CA MET A 168 -0.12 -4.86 8.68
C MET A 168 -1.06 -3.73 8.24
N ALA A 169 -0.57 -2.49 8.24
CA ALA A 169 -1.33 -1.31 7.85
C ALA A 169 -1.68 -1.34 6.35
N GLY A 170 -0.76 -1.74 5.47
CA GLY A 170 -1.04 -1.86 4.04
C GLY A 170 -2.06 -2.96 3.70
N ALA A 171 -2.05 -4.08 4.42
CA ALA A 171 -3.10 -5.10 4.31
C ALA A 171 -4.45 -4.59 4.85
N ALA A 172 -4.43 -3.85 5.96
CA ALA A 172 -5.62 -3.33 6.60
C ALA A 172 -6.29 -2.19 5.81
N GLU A 173 -5.49 -1.31 5.22
CA GLU A 173 -5.89 -0.18 4.37
C GLU A 173 -6.50 -0.64 3.04
N GLU A 174 -6.09 -1.80 2.51
CA GLU A 174 -6.67 -2.41 1.30
C GLU A 174 -7.73 -3.50 1.62
N GLY A 175 -8.07 -3.70 2.90
CA GLY A 175 -9.17 -4.56 3.34
C GLY A 175 -8.90 -6.07 3.34
N HIS A 176 -7.64 -6.50 3.18
CA HIS A 176 -7.22 -7.91 3.11
C HIS A 176 -7.21 -8.58 4.49
N LEU A 177 -8.40 -8.89 5.00
CA LEU A 177 -8.59 -9.52 6.31
C LEU A 177 -7.83 -10.85 6.44
N ASP A 178 -7.77 -11.66 5.38
CA ASP A 178 -7.04 -12.93 5.35
C ASP A 178 -5.52 -12.74 5.53
N VAL A 179 -4.96 -11.67 4.96
CA VAL A 179 -3.57 -11.24 5.22
C VAL A 179 -3.40 -10.74 6.65
N VAL A 180 -4.35 -9.95 7.18
CA VAL A 180 -4.30 -9.42 8.55
C VAL A 180 -4.36 -10.56 9.59
N GLU A 181 -5.26 -11.53 9.42
CA GLU A 181 -5.35 -12.78 10.18
C GLU A 181 -4.05 -13.60 10.07
N TRP A 182 -3.48 -13.73 8.87
CA TRP A 182 -2.23 -14.46 8.65
C TRP A 182 -1.04 -13.80 9.35
N LEU A 183 -0.90 -12.47 9.24
CA LEU A 183 0.14 -11.68 9.91
C LEU A 183 -0.02 -11.72 11.44
N HIS A 184 -1.25 -11.67 11.94
CA HIS A 184 -1.54 -11.79 13.38
C HIS A 184 -1.19 -13.17 13.93
N SER A 185 -1.71 -14.24 13.31
CA SER A 185 -1.59 -15.64 13.76
C SER A 185 -0.16 -16.17 13.82
N HIS A 186 0.74 -15.64 12.98
CA HIS A 186 2.17 -15.97 13.00
C HIS A 186 3.02 -14.99 13.85
N GLN A 187 2.38 -14.04 14.55
CA GLN A 187 3.02 -12.95 15.31
C GLN A 187 3.95 -12.06 14.45
N LEU A 188 3.62 -11.88 13.17
CA LEU A 188 4.44 -11.21 12.16
C LEU A 188 4.06 -9.74 11.92
N GLY A 189 3.46 -9.10 12.92
CA GLY A 189 3.01 -7.71 12.87
C GLY A 189 3.28 -6.94 14.16
N ALA A 190 4.26 -6.05 14.13
CA ALA A 190 4.22 -4.83 14.95
C ALA A 190 3.05 -3.98 14.40
N CYS A 191 2.01 -3.75 15.19
CA CYS A 191 0.88 -2.92 14.78
C CYS A 191 1.05 -1.51 15.36
N ASN A 192 0.29 -0.57 14.83
CA ASN A 192 0.17 0.79 15.29
C ASN A 192 -1.21 1.32 14.85
N SER A 193 -1.61 2.48 15.37
CA SER A 193 -2.93 3.06 15.07
C SER A 193 -3.21 3.24 13.58
N SER A 194 -2.18 3.51 12.76
CA SER A 194 -2.37 3.70 11.31
C SER A 194 -2.95 2.48 10.57
N ALA A 195 -2.88 1.27 11.13
CA ALA A 195 -3.57 0.11 10.54
C ALA A 195 -5.10 0.21 10.71
N MET A 196 -5.58 0.58 11.90
CA MET A 196 -7.00 0.78 12.16
C MET A 196 -7.50 2.08 11.50
N ASP A 197 -6.69 3.14 11.52
CA ASP A 197 -7.00 4.42 10.86
C ASP A 197 -7.07 4.28 9.32
N GLY A 198 -6.26 3.38 8.73
CA GLY A 198 -6.30 3.03 7.30
C GLY A 198 -7.53 2.21 6.94
N ALA A 199 -7.78 1.11 7.66
CA ALA A 199 -8.96 0.28 7.47
C ALA A 199 -10.27 1.06 7.61
N ALA A 200 -10.34 1.96 8.60
CA ALA A 200 -11.52 2.79 8.82
C ALA A 200 -11.76 3.80 7.68
N ARG A 201 -10.71 4.45 7.19
CA ARG A 201 -10.77 5.44 6.10
C ARG A 201 -11.30 4.87 4.78
N ASN A 202 -10.99 3.61 4.50
CA ASN A 202 -11.43 2.91 3.29
C ASN A 202 -12.66 2.00 3.53
N GLY A 203 -13.27 2.06 4.72
CA GLY A 203 -14.56 1.44 5.01
C GLY A 203 -14.52 -0.05 5.36
N HIS A 204 -13.34 -0.60 5.66
CA HIS A 204 -13.11 -2.02 5.89
C HIS A 204 -13.51 -2.45 7.31
N LEU A 205 -14.81 -2.35 7.63
CA LEU A 205 -15.38 -2.62 8.96
C LEU A 205 -14.87 -3.93 9.58
N ARG A 206 -14.89 -5.05 8.83
CA ARG A 206 -14.42 -6.37 9.30
C ARG A 206 -12.96 -6.38 9.74
N VAL A 207 -12.12 -5.53 9.16
CA VAL A 207 -10.71 -5.37 9.56
C VAL A 207 -10.60 -4.49 10.80
N VAL A 208 -11.42 -3.45 10.92
CA VAL A 208 -11.51 -2.61 12.15
C VAL A 208 -11.98 -3.44 13.34
N GLU A 209 -13.00 -4.28 13.15
CA GLU A 209 -13.51 -5.26 14.13
C GLU A 209 -12.40 -6.23 14.56
N PHE A 210 -11.78 -6.94 13.61
CA PHE A 210 -10.70 -7.89 13.91
C PHE A 210 -9.53 -7.22 14.65
N LEU A 211 -9.08 -6.04 14.19
CA LEU A 211 -8.00 -5.30 14.84
C LEU A 211 -8.38 -4.82 16.25
N HIS A 212 -9.64 -4.53 16.53
CA HIS A 212 -10.07 -4.14 17.87
C HIS A 212 -10.13 -5.31 18.84
N GLU A 213 -10.65 -6.45 18.41
CA GLU A 213 -10.72 -7.66 19.24
C GLU A 213 -9.33 -8.25 19.53
N HIS A 214 -8.42 -8.17 18.56
CA HIS A 214 -7.15 -8.90 18.60
C HIS A 214 -5.91 -8.02 18.85
N ARG A 215 -6.02 -6.68 18.87
CA ARG A 215 -4.91 -5.73 19.13
C ARG A 215 -5.27 -4.67 20.17
N HIS A 216 -4.24 -4.12 20.82
CA HIS A 216 -4.39 -3.15 21.90
C HIS A 216 -3.96 -1.72 21.50
N GLU A 217 -3.30 -1.57 20.35
CA GLU A 217 -2.81 -0.28 19.85
C GLU A 217 -3.93 0.70 19.43
N GLY A 218 -5.13 0.20 19.12
CA GLY A 218 -6.31 1.01 18.84
C GLY A 218 -6.22 1.86 17.56
N CYS A 219 -6.88 3.03 17.58
CA CYS A 219 -6.93 4.02 16.51
C CYS A 219 -6.59 5.43 17.03
N THR A 220 -6.59 6.41 16.14
CA THR A 220 -6.65 7.85 16.46
C THR A 220 -7.97 8.45 15.97
N VAL A 221 -8.19 9.75 16.22
CA VAL A 221 -9.31 10.51 15.60
C VAL A 221 -9.34 10.42 14.07
N ALA A 222 -8.19 10.15 13.43
CA ALA A 222 -8.09 9.97 11.98
C ALA A 222 -8.86 8.75 11.46
N ALA A 223 -9.19 7.76 12.30
CA ALA A 223 -10.08 6.67 11.91
C ALA A 223 -11.52 7.17 11.67
N MET A 224 -12.07 7.99 12.57
CA MET A 224 -13.44 8.47 12.46
C MET A 224 -13.55 9.63 11.45
N ASP A 225 -12.59 10.56 11.45
CA ASP A 225 -12.49 11.61 10.41
C ASP A 225 -12.30 11.00 9.02
N GLY A 226 -11.46 9.97 8.91
CA GLY A 226 -11.22 9.23 7.68
C GLY A 226 -12.46 8.47 7.19
N ALA A 227 -13.13 7.74 8.09
CA ALA A 227 -14.35 7.01 7.76
C ALA A 227 -15.49 7.96 7.33
N ALA A 228 -15.62 9.13 7.96
CA ALA A 228 -16.56 10.17 7.55
C ALA A 228 -16.20 10.74 6.16
N ALA A 229 -14.92 11.02 5.90
CA ALA A 229 -14.44 11.45 4.58
C ALA A 229 -14.58 10.36 3.49
N GLY A 230 -14.63 9.08 3.87
CA GLY A 230 -14.96 7.96 2.99
C GLY A 230 -16.46 7.74 2.75
N GLY A 231 -17.33 8.34 3.58
CA GLY A 231 -18.79 8.10 3.59
C GLY A 231 -19.18 6.77 4.24
N HIS A 232 -18.31 6.23 5.10
CA HIS A 232 -18.45 4.90 5.69
C HIS A 232 -19.22 4.96 7.02
N LEU A 233 -20.50 5.33 6.96
CA LEU A 233 -21.34 5.57 8.14
C LEU A 233 -21.35 4.39 9.12
N GLY A 234 -21.39 3.14 8.62
CA GLY A 234 -21.32 1.95 9.48
C GLY A 234 -20.02 1.83 10.28
N VAL A 235 -18.88 2.28 9.72
CA VAL A 235 -17.59 2.34 10.44
C VAL A 235 -17.59 3.47 11.45
N VAL A 236 -18.12 4.65 11.12
CA VAL A 236 -18.25 5.79 12.05
C VAL A 236 -19.13 5.41 13.24
N GLN A 237 -20.27 4.78 12.99
CA GLN A 237 -21.18 4.23 14.00
C GLN A 237 -20.46 3.19 14.87
N TRP A 238 -19.79 2.22 14.26
CA TRP A 238 -19.08 1.17 14.99
C TRP A 238 -17.98 1.75 15.88
N LEU A 239 -17.14 2.66 15.35
CA LEU A 239 -16.08 3.33 16.10
C LEU A 239 -16.63 4.11 17.29
N HIS A 240 -17.76 4.79 17.14
CA HIS A 240 -18.39 5.55 18.22
C HIS A 240 -18.85 4.68 19.39
N HIS A 241 -19.32 3.45 19.13
CA HIS A 241 -19.79 2.55 20.19
C HIS A 241 -18.64 1.82 20.90
N HIS A 242 -17.50 1.60 20.22
CA HIS A 242 -16.40 0.75 20.72
C HIS A 242 -15.12 1.52 21.09
N ARG A 243 -14.97 2.78 20.66
CA ARG A 243 -13.77 3.62 20.89
C ARG A 243 -14.15 4.95 21.56
N ARG A 244 -13.17 5.63 22.17
CA ARG A 244 -13.38 6.88 22.94
C ARG A 244 -12.70 8.10 22.33
N GLU A 245 -11.82 7.87 21.37
CA GLU A 245 -10.99 8.88 20.70
C GLU A 245 -11.82 9.96 19.99
N GLY A 246 -12.95 9.58 19.39
CA GLY A 246 -13.87 10.52 18.72
C GLY A 246 -13.41 10.93 17.32
N CYS A 247 -13.85 12.12 16.89
CA CYS A 247 -13.49 12.75 15.63
C CYS A 247 -13.03 14.20 15.87
N THR A 248 -12.77 14.94 14.79
CA THR A 248 -12.61 16.40 14.81
C THR A 248 -13.70 17.06 13.96
N THR A 249 -13.63 18.38 13.73
CA THR A 249 -14.55 19.02 12.77
C THR A 249 -14.39 18.48 11.35
N VAL A 250 -13.25 17.85 11.03
CA VAL A 250 -12.96 17.26 9.72
C VAL A 250 -14.01 16.23 9.32
N ALA A 251 -14.54 15.44 10.27
CA ALA A 251 -15.63 14.50 9.98
C ALA A 251 -16.86 15.21 9.37
N MET A 252 -17.34 16.30 9.97
CA MET A 252 -18.49 17.05 9.42
C MET A 252 -18.10 17.91 8.21
N ASP A 253 -16.90 18.49 8.18
CA ASP A 253 -16.41 19.30 7.06
C ASP A 253 -16.28 18.46 5.77
N MET A 254 -15.84 17.20 5.89
CA MET A 254 -15.69 16.26 4.77
C MET A 254 -17.00 15.55 4.40
N ALA A 255 -17.88 15.26 5.36
CA ALA A 255 -19.24 14.80 5.05
C ALA A 255 -20.03 15.89 4.27
N ALA A 256 -19.87 17.16 4.66
CA ALA A 256 -20.41 18.30 3.93
C ALA A 256 -19.83 18.45 2.51
N ALA A 257 -18.53 18.20 2.34
CA ALA A 257 -17.89 18.19 1.02
C ALA A 257 -18.43 17.12 0.06
N ARG A 258 -19.12 16.10 0.58
CA ARG A 258 -19.65 14.93 -0.15
C ARG A 258 -21.16 14.93 -0.35
N GLY A 259 -21.88 15.87 0.25
CA GLY A 259 -23.34 15.85 0.28
C GLY A 259 -23.94 14.79 1.20
N ASP A 260 -23.16 14.22 2.12
CA ASP A 260 -23.56 13.07 2.95
C ASP A 260 -24.44 13.51 4.13
N LEU A 261 -25.71 13.82 3.83
CA LEU A 261 -26.73 14.20 4.81
C LEU A 261 -26.91 13.14 5.91
N PRO A 262 -27.00 11.81 5.63
CA PRO A 262 -27.08 10.80 6.69
C PRO A 262 -25.89 10.83 7.66
N MET A 263 -24.66 11.01 7.15
CA MET A 263 -23.48 11.17 7.99
C MET A 263 -23.56 12.46 8.84
N LEU A 264 -23.96 13.58 8.25
CA LEU A 264 -24.09 14.86 8.95
C LEU A 264 -25.16 14.85 10.04
N GLU A 265 -26.31 14.24 9.78
CA GLU A 265 -27.39 14.08 10.75
C GLU A 265 -26.98 13.15 11.88
N TRP A 266 -26.34 12.02 11.56
CA TRP A 266 -25.84 11.11 12.57
C TRP A 266 -24.75 11.75 13.44
N LEU A 267 -23.76 12.43 12.83
CA LEU A 267 -22.71 13.17 13.56
C LEU A 267 -23.32 14.26 14.45
N LYS A 268 -24.28 15.05 13.96
CA LYS A 268 -24.95 16.09 14.77
C LYS A 268 -25.76 15.54 15.95
N GLN A 269 -26.25 14.31 15.85
CA GLN A 269 -27.00 13.66 16.94
C GLN A 269 -26.09 13.03 18.01
N HIS A 270 -24.90 12.54 17.63
CA HIS A 270 -24.06 11.69 18.49
C HIS A 270 -22.69 12.31 18.85
N ARG A 271 -22.26 13.37 18.18
CA ARG A 271 -20.99 14.09 18.40
C ARG A 271 -21.25 15.55 18.79
N HIS A 272 -20.27 16.17 19.43
CA HIS A 272 -20.35 17.56 19.95
C HIS A 272 -19.29 18.49 19.33
N GLU A 273 -18.34 17.93 18.58
CA GLU A 273 -17.24 18.61 17.91
C GLU A 273 -17.72 19.58 16.81
N GLY A 274 -18.86 19.28 16.18
CA GLY A 274 -19.49 20.14 15.17
C GLY A 274 -18.70 20.23 13.85
N CYS A 275 -18.89 21.34 13.15
CA CYS A 275 -18.27 21.65 11.86
C CYS A 275 -17.55 23.00 11.91
N SER A 276 -16.53 23.19 11.07
CA SER A 276 -15.82 24.46 10.93
C SER A 276 -16.44 25.34 9.83
N ALA A 277 -15.90 26.55 9.65
CA ALA A 277 -16.26 27.41 8.53
C ALA A 277 -16.01 26.75 7.15
N TYR A 278 -15.15 25.73 7.08
CA TYR A 278 -14.86 25.02 5.83
C TYR A 278 -16.02 24.14 5.34
N ALA A 279 -16.89 23.59 6.19
CA ALA A 279 -18.04 22.79 5.76
C ALA A 279 -18.91 23.49 4.69
N MET A 280 -19.29 24.74 4.93
CA MET A 280 -20.09 25.52 3.95
C MET A 280 -19.29 25.85 2.68
N LEU A 281 -17.99 26.10 2.80
CA LEU A 281 -17.13 26.36 1.64
C LEU A 281 -16.98 25.11 0.77
N TYR A 282 -16.81 23.94 1.38
CA TYR A 282 -16.66 22.67 0.67
C TYR A 282 -17.97 22.21 0.06
N ALA A 283 -19.09 22.23 0.80
CA ALA A 283 -20.42 21.95 0.24
C ALA A 283 -20.74 22.85 -0.97
N ARG A 284 -20.49 24.17 -0.84
CA ARG A 284 -20.67 25.12 -1.95
C ARG A 284 -19.73 24.86 -3.13
N ARG A 285 -18.50 24.42 -2.89
CA ARG A 285 -17.52 24.09 -3.95
C ARG A 285 -17.85 22.76 -4.66
N ALA A 286 -18.45 21.81 -3.96
CA ALA A 286 -18.93 20.55 -4.53
C ALA A 286 -20.24 20.73 -5.33
N GLY A 287 -21.05 21.76 -4.99
CA GLY A 287 -22.38 22.00 -5.57
C GLY A 287 -23.53 21.46 -4.72
N GLU A 288 -23.23 21.03 -3.49
CA GLU A 288 -24.13 20.31 -2.59
C GLU A 288 -25.13 21.24 -1.89
N MET A 289 -26.06 21.80 -2.66
CA MET A 289 -27.00 22.84 -2.21
C MET A 289 -27.90 22.38 -1.05
N ASN A 290 -28.42 21.15 -1.09
CA ASN A 290 -29.23 20.58 0.01
C ASN A 290 -28.44 20.57 1.33
N THR A 291 -27.16 20.25 1.23
CA THR A 291 -26.23 20.15 2.36
C THR A 291 -25.79 21.52 2.85
N LEU A 292 -25.63 22.50 1.95
CA LEU A 292 -25.41 23.89 2.32
C LEU A 292 -26.63 24.49 3.04
N GLU A 293 -27.86 24.22 2.57
CA GLU A 293 -29.08 24.61 3.29
C GLU A 293 -29.18 23.94 4.67
N TRP A 294 -28.87 22.65 4.76
CA TRP A 294 -28.86 21.91 6.02
C TRP A 294 -27.85 22.51 7.00
N LEU A 295 -26.64 22.84 6.55
CA LEU A 295 -25.61 23.50 7.37
C LEU A 295 -26.07 24.89 7.84
N VAL A 296 -26.69 25.70 6.98
CA VAL A 296 -27.22 27.02 7.39
C VAL A 296 -28.35 26.86 8.42
N ARG A 297 -29.30 25.94 8.19
CA ARG A 297 -30.41 25.65 9.12
C ARG A 297 -29.92 25.16 10.49
N ASN A 298 -28.84 24.38 10.55
CA ASN A 298 -28.35 23.76 11.78
C ASN A 298 -27.22 24.53 12.50
N PHE A 299 -26.38 25.28 11.78
CA PHE A 299 -25.15 25.91 12.30
C PHE A 299 -24.94 27.37 11.87
N GLY A 300 -25.85 27.99 11.10
CA GLY A 300 -25.64 29.29 10.47
C GLY A 300 -25.22 30.44 11.42
N GLY A 301 -25.70 30.44 12.67
CA GLY A 301 -25.30 31.44 13.68
C GLY A 301 -23.87 31.29 14.23
N HIS A 302 -23.30 30.08 14.14
CA HIS A 302 -21.90 29.82 14.55
C HIS A 302 -20.93 30.09 13.39
N LEU A 303 -21.30 29.69 12.18
CA LEU A 303 -20.40 29.73 11.02
C LEU A 303 -20.29 31.12 10.37
N SER A 304 -21.35 31.95 10.48
CA SER A 304 -21.37 33.31 9.93
C SER A 304 -20.33 34.27 10.54
N ARG A 305 -19.81 33.97 11.75
CA ARG A 305 -18.73 34.76 12.38
C ARG A 305 -17.35 34.56 11.77
N GLY A 306 -17.17 33.56 10.90
CA GLY A 306 -15.89 33.22 10.26
C GLY A 306 -15.74 33.68 8.80
N PHE A 307 -16.77 34.29 8.20
CA PHE A 307 -16.76 34.67 6.78
C PHE A 307 -16.62 36.19 6.58
N PRO A 308 -15.72 36.67 5.69
CA PRO A 308 -15.59 38.09 5.36
C PRO A 308 -16.71 38.63 4.45
N TYR A 309 -17.67 37.79 4.04
CA TYR A 309 -18.82 38.16 3.21
C TYR A 309 -20.10 37.55 3.79
N PRO A 310 -21.19 38.33 3.99
CA PRO A 310 -22.45 37.80 4.51
C PRO A 310 -23.11 36.88 3.48
N LEU A 311 -23.47 35.67 3.90
CA LEU A 311 -24.20 34.72 3.07
C LEU A 311 -25.69 35.12 3.01
N VAL A 312 -26.04 35.92 2.00
CA VAL A 312 -27.44 36.21 1.66
C VAL A 312 -28.08 34.95 1.09
N VAL A 313 -28.69 34.16 1.95
CA VAL A 313 -29.58 33.07 1.55
C VAL A 313 -30.91 33.68 1.14
N HIS A 314 -31.10 33.87 -0.16
CA HIS A 314 -32.42 34.17 -0.71
C HIS A 314 -33.33 32.95 -0.52
N GLN A 315 -34.19 33.01 0.50
CA GLN A 315 -35.38 32.19 0.53
C GLN A 315 -36.21 32.47 -0.74
N ARG A 316 -36.69 31.41 -1.37
CA ARG A 316 -37.67 31.39 -2.46
C ARG A 316 -38.83 30.49 -2.03
#